data_AF-A0A1F7A660-F1
#
_entry.id   AF-A0A1F7A660-F1
#
_cell.length_a   1.000
_cell.length_b   1.000
_cell.length_c   1.000
_cell.angle_alpha   90.00
_cell.angle_beta   90.00
_cell.angle_gamma   90.00
#
_symmetry.space_group_name_H-M   'P 1'
#
loop_
_entity.id
_entity.type
_entity.pdbx_description
1 polymer ?
#
loop_
_entity_poly.entity_id
_entity_poly.type
_entity_poly.pdbx_seq_one_letter_code
_entity_poly.pdbx_strand_id
1 'polypeptide(L)'
;MSAVKYKQYFQMMIEQNKVLFAEFAKAHEQYQADPSKHEQEFNQLGSQVTEEVRNWDRRLCSAMGRGQFSQYSQNLSEKFWGEIRKLFPLIDQVGVIKK
;
A
#
# COMPACT_ATOMS: atom_id res chain seq x y z
N MET A 1 -6.62 -23.01 -5.08
CA MET A 1 -5.40 -22.59 -4.33
C MET A 1 -4.89 -21.23 -4.83
N SER A 2 -5.68 -20.18 -4.65
CA SER A 2 -5.48 -18.87 -5.30
C SER A 2 -5.24 -17.71 -4.34
N ALA A 3 -5.56 -17.90 -3.05
CA ALA A 3 -5.44 -16.88 -2.02
C ALA A 3 -4.03 -16.73 -1.43
N VAL A 4 -3.09 -17.60 -1.80
CA VAL A 4 -1.75 -17.63 -1.18
C VAL A 4 -0.80 -16.65 -1.88
N LYS A 5 -0.92 -16.47 -3.20
CA LYS A 5 0.04 -15.65 -3.97
C LYS A 5 0.02 -14.18 -3.57
N TYR A 6 -1.15 -13.55 -3.42
CA TYR A 6 -1.21 -12.14 -3.01
C TYR A 6 -0.70 -11.93 -1.59
N LYS A 7 -1.00 -12.87 -0.67
CA LYS A 7 -0.44 -12.84 0.69
C LYS A 7 1.07 -12.96 0.69
N GLN A 8 1.64 -13.80 -0.18
CA GLN A 8 3.08 -13.96 -0.32
C GLN A 8 3.74 -12.68 -0.82
N TYR A 9 3.19 -12.07 -1.88
CA TYR A 9 3.65 -10.79 -2.40
C TYR A 9 3.50 -9.67 -1.37
N PHE A 10 2.41 -9.69 -0.60
CA PHE A 10 2.16 -8.75 0.48
C PHE A 10 3.22 -8.87 1.58
N GLN A 11 3.51 -10.10 2.02
CA GLN A 11 4.57 -10.36 2.99
C GLN A 11 5.94 -9.94 2.45
N MET A 12 6.27 -10.24 1.19
CA MET A 12 7.52 -9.82 0.57
C MET A 12 7.64 -8.30 0.50
N MET A 13 6.55 -7.60 0.15
CA MET A 13 6.51 -6.14 0.14
C MET A 13 6.72 -5.58 1.55
N ILE A 14 6.04 -6.11 2.56
CA ILE A 14 6.22 -5.68 3.96
C ILE A 14 7.64 -6.00 4.45
N GLU A 15 8.21 -7.14 4.10
CA GLU A 15 9.58 -7.49 4.50
C GLU A 15 10.64 -6.65 3.80
N GLN A 16 10.50 -6.36 2.51
CA GLN A 16 11.44 -5.48 1.81
C GLN A 16 11.30 -4.03 2.27
N ASN A 17 10.07 -3.56 2.46
CA ASN A 17 9.77 -2.18 2.85
C ASN A 17 9.53 -2.05 4.36
N LYS A 18 10.05 -2.98 5.17
CA LYS A 18 9.80 -3.04 6.63
C LYS A 18 10.23 -1.76 7.34
N VAL A 19 11.32 -1.17 6.87
CA VAL A 19 11.83 0.12 7.37
C VAL A 19 10.83 1.23 7.03
N LEU A 20 10.44 1.34 5.77
CA LEU A 20 9.46 2.31 5.27
C LEU A 20 8.11 2.21 6.00
N PHE A 21 7.60 0.99 6.20
CA PHE A 21 6.37 0.74 6.95
C PHE A 21 6.51 1.07 8.43
N ALA A 22 7.67 0.81 9.05
CA ALA A 22 7.93 1.18 10.44
C ALA A 22 8.01 2.71 10.61
N GLU A 23 8.64 3.42 9.68
CA GLU A 23 8.66 4.88 9.67
C GLU A 23 7.26 5.45 9.45
N PHE A 24 6.51 4.90 8.50
CA PHE A 24 5.13 5.31 8.27
C PHE A 24 4.22 5.04 9.47
N ALA A 25 4.40 3.92 10.19
CA ALA A 25 3.64 3.64 11.41
C ALA A 25 3.92 4.68 12.50
N LYS A 26 5.19 5.07 12.70
CA LYS A 26 5.57 6.15 13.62
C LYS A 26 4.97 7.49 13.19
N ALA A 27 5.07 7.82 11.91
CA ALA A 27 4.50 9.05 11.37
C ALA A 27 2.97 9.05 11.48
N HIS A 28 2.32 7.90 11.34
CA HIS A 28 0.87 7.75 11.52
C HIS A 28 0.45 7.96 12.98
N GLU A 29 1.17 7.39 13.96
CA GLU A 29 0.95 7.69 15.38
C GLU A 29 1.14 9.18 15.68
N GLN A 30 2.20 9.79 15.15
CA GLN A 30 2.44 11.23 15.31
C GLN A 30 1.38 12.08 14.61
N TYR A 31 0.88 11.65 13.45
CA TYR A 31 -0.21 12.30 12.72
C TYR A 31 -1.55 12.18 13.47
N GLN A 32 -1.80 11.07 14.16
CA GLN A 32 -2.97 10.95 15.04
C GLN A 32 -2.89 11.89 16.24
N ALA A 33 -1.68 12.15 16.76
CA ALA A 33 -1.47 13.11 17.84
C ALA A 33 -1.57 14.57 17.35
N ASP A 34 -0.85 14.89 16.28
CA ASP A 34 -0.70 16.25 15.73
C ASP A 34 -0.75 16.24 14.18
N PRO A 35 -1.96 16.15 13.60
CA PRO A 35 -2.11 16.02 12.15
C PRO A 35 -1.55 17.23 11.41
N SER A 36 -1.75 18.46 11.92
CA SER A 36 -1.27 19.67 11.24
C SER A 36 0.26 19.78 11.14
N LYS A 37 1.00 19.19 12.08
CA LYS A 37 2.46 19.29 12.11
C LYS A 37 3.13 18.12 11.39
N HIS A 38 2.52 16.94 11.47
CA HIS A 38 3.06 15.71 10.88
C HIS A 38 2.44 15.39 9.52
N GLU A 39 1.48 16.19 9.01
CA GLU A 39 0.86 15.99 7.69
C GLU A 39 1.89 15.90 6.57
N GLN A 40 2.93 16.72 6.61
CA GLN A 40 3.94 16.77 5.56
C GLN A 40 4.77 15.48 5.52
N GLU A 41 5.18 15.00 6.69
CA GLU A 41 5.99 13.79 6.84
C GLU A 41 5.16 12.52 6.60
N PHE A 42 3.92 12.51 7.09
CA PHE A 42 2.92 11.48 6.81
C PHE A 42 2.62 11.38 5.31
N ASN A 43 2.44 12.51 4.61
CA ASN A 43 2.24 12.53 3.16
C ASN A 43 3.48 12.06 2.40
N GLN A 44 4.68 12.49 2.79
CA GLN A 44 5.91 12.06 2.11
C GLN A 44 6.15 10.56 2.26
N LEU A 45 6.10 10.04 3.50
CA LEU A 45 6.29 8.62 3.77
C LEU A 45 5.17 7.78 3.17
N GLY A 46 3.93 8.22 3.35
CA GLY A 46 2.79 7.52 2.76
C GLY A 46 2.87 7.50 1.23
N SER A 47 3.33 8.58 0.58
CA SER A 47 3.43 8.62 -0.89
C SER A 47 4.39 7.54 -1.37
N GLN A 48 5.54 7.42 -0.71
CA GLN A 48 6.51 6.35 -1.00
C GLN A 48 5.90 4.96 -0.79
N VAL A 49 5.21 4.74 0.34
CA VAL A 49 4.51 3.47 0.62
C VAL A 49 3.46 3.17 -0.45
N THR A 50 2.66 4.16 -0.83
CA THR A 50 1.58 4.02 -1.81
C THR A 50 2.11 3.76 -3.22
N GLU A 51 3.20 4.41 -3.60
CA GLU A 51 3.90 4.16 -4.87
C GLU A 51 4.50 2.75 -4.92
N GLU A 52 5.16 2.32 -3.84
CA GLU A 52 5.69 0.97 -3.72
C GLU A 52 4.57 -0.07 -3.83
N VAL A 53 3.49 0.11 -3.07
CA VAL A 53 2.29 -0.74 -3.13
C VAL A 53 1.73 -0.79 -4.56
N ARG A 54 1.59 0.35 -5.24
CA ARG A 54 1.13 0.39 -6.65
C ARG A 54 2.08 -0.33 -7.60
N ASN A 55 3.39 -0.25 -7.36
CA ASN A 55 4.41 -0.88 -8.18
C ASN A 55 4.36 -2.41 -8.01
N TRP A 56 4.25 -2.88 -6.78
CA TRP A 56 4.04 -4.28 -6.43
C TRP A 56 2.71 -4.82 -6.98
N ASP A 57 1.63 -4.05 -6.86
CA ASP A 57 0.31 -4.37 -7.43
C ASP A 57 0.36 -4.49 -8.96
N ARG A 58 1.00 -3.53 -9.65
CA ARG A 58 1.23 -3.61 -11.11
C ARG A 58 2.07 -4.81 -11.50
N ARG A 59 3.12 -5.13 -10.74
CA ARG A 59 3.95 -6.32 -10.96
C ARG A 59 3.14 -7.59 -10.77
N LEU A 60 2.31 -7.65 -9.73
CA LEU A 60 1.44 -8.79 -9.43
C LEU A 60 0.40 -8.98 -10.55
N CYS A 61 -0.24 -7.91 -10.99
CA CYS A 61 -1.18 -7.92 -12.12
C CYS A 61 -0.50 -8.28 -13.45
N SER A 62 0.71 -7.78 -13.70
CA SER A 62 1.47 -8.04 -14.94
C SER A 62 2.03 -9.46 -14.99
N ALA A 63 2.48 -10.00 -13.85
CA ALA A 63 2.95 -11.38 -13.73
C ALA A 63 1.81 -12.39 -13.93
N MET A 64 0.56 -11.99 -13.71
CA MET A 64 -0.62 -12.86 -13.88
C MET A 64 -1.22 -12.89 -15.29
N GLY A 65 -0.66 -12.15 -16.26
CA GLY A 65 -0.80 -12.53 -17.66
C GLY A 65 -0.93 -11.38 -18.64
N ARG A 66 -0.16 -11.49 -19.72
CA ARG A 66 -0.58 -10.97 -21.03
C ARG A 66 -1.80 -11.77 -21.48
N GLY A 67 -2.97 -11.14 -21.55
CA GLY A 67 -4.00 -11.55 -22.51
C GLY A 67 -5.40 -11.89 -21.99
N GLN A 68 -5.58 -12.59 -20.86
CA GLN A 68 -6.94 -13.10 -20.51
C GLN A 68 -7.36 -13.08 -19.02
N PHE A 69 -6.50 -12.70 -18.07
CA PHE A 69 -6.83 -12.73 -16.62
C PHE A 69 -7.07 -11.34 -15.99
N SER A 70 -7.45 -10.34 -16.79
CA SER A 70 -7.61 -8.95 -16.31
C SER A 70 -8.58 -8.82 -15.11
N GLN A 71 -9.67 -9.59 -15.13
CA GLN A 71 -10.68 -9.61 -14.06
C GLN A 71 -10.18 -10.30 -12.77
N TYR A 72 -9.27 -11.27 -12.90
CA TYR A 72 -8.65 -11.96 -11.77
C TYR A 72 -7.60 -11.06 -11.10
N SER A 73 -6.85 -10.30 -11.90
CA SER A 73 -5.89 -9.29 -11.43
C SER A 73 -6.59 -8.14 -10.69
N GLN A 74 -7.73 -7.66 -11.19
CA GLN A 74 -8.55 -6.66 -10.49
C GLN A 74 -8.99 -7.12 -9.10
N ASN A 75 -9.58 -8.32 -9.02
CA ASN A 75 -10.10 -8.85 -7.76
C ASN A 75 -8.98 -9.15 -6.72
N LEU A 76 -7.74 -9.39 -7.19
CA LEU A 76 -6.58 -9.54 -6.32
C LEU A 76 -6.01 -8.20 -5.86
N SER A 77 -5.97 -7.21 -6.75
CA SER A 77 -5.60 -5.84 -6.41
C SER A 77 -6.52 -5.29 -5.31
N GLU A 78 -7.84 -5.43 -5.48
CA GLU A 78 -8.82 -4.98 -4.48
C GLU A 78 -8.61 -5.65 -3.11
N LYS A 79 -8.29 -6.95 -3.08
CA LYS A 79 -7.97 -7.67 -1.84
C LYS A 79 -6.66 -7.19 -1.22
N PHE A 80 -5.65 -6.92 -2.04
CA PHE A 80 -4.35 -6.43 -1.59
C PHE A 80 -4.48 -5.05 -0.93
N TRP A 81 -5.15 -4.11 -1.62
CA TRP A 81 -5.47 -2.79 -1.08
C TRP A 81 -6.38 -2.87 0.14
N GLY A 82 -7.31 -3.82 0.18
CA GLY A 82 -8.17 -4.06 1.33
C GLY A 82 -7.39 -4.42 2.59
N GLU A 83 -6.36 -5.26 2.50
CA GLU A 83 -5.50 -5.60 3.65
C GLU A 83 -4.64 -4.41 4.10
N ILE A 84 -4.14 -3.60 3.15
CA ILE A 84 -3.38 -2.39 3.46
C ILE A 84 -4.26 -1.36 4.17
N ARG A 85 -5.48 -1.13 3.69
CA ARG A 85 -6.45 -0.21 4.33
C ARG A 85 -6.85 -0.65 5.74
N LYS A 86 -6.83 -1.96 6.03
CA LYS A 86 -7.05 -2.47 7.40
C LYS A 86 -5.90 -2.12 8.34
N LEU A 87 -4.66 -2.15 7.84
CA LEU A 87 -3.48 -1.79 8.63
C LEU A 87 -3.34 -0.26 8.75
N PHE A 88 -3.60 0.45 7.67
CA PHE A 88 -3.40 1.88 7.52
C PHE A 88 -4.67 2.52 6.96
N PRO A 89 -5.70 2.77 7.79
CA PRO A 89 -6.96 3.35 7.33
C PRO A 89 -6.79 4.76 6.76
N LEU A 90 -5.76 5.49 7.20
CA LEU A 90 -5.43 6.83 6.71
C LEU A 90 -4.59 6.83 5.42
N ILE A 91 -4.27 5.66 4.84
CA ILE A 91 -3.47 5.61 3.61
C ILE A 91 -4.16 6.26 2.41
N ASP A 92 -5.50 6.32 2.40
CA ASP A 92 -6.26 7.02 1.35
C ASP A 92 -6.16 8.56 1.50
N GLN A 93 -5.77 9.08 2.67
CA GLN A 93 -5.52 10.51 2.89
C GLN A 93 -4.13 10.94 2.41
N VAL A 94 -3.23 9.97 2.22
CA VAL A 94 -1.88 10.21 1.72
C VAL A 94 -1.94 10.59 0.25
N GLY A 95 -1.27 11.69 -0.10
CA GLY A 95 -1.15 12.13 -1.49
C GLY A 95 -2.44 12.74 -2.04
N VAL A 96 -3.42 13.04 -1.18
CA VAL A 96 -4.49 13.98 -1.51
C VAL A 96 -3.82 15.36 -1.63
N ILE A 97 -3.34 15.67 -2.83
CA ILE A 97 -3.04 17.03 -3.23
C ILE A 97 -4.39 17.75 -3.18
N LYS A 98 -4.71 18.38 -2.05
CA LYS A 98 -5.79 19.36 -2.00
C LYS A 98 -5.40 20.45 -2.99
N LYS A 99 -6.01 20.39 -4.16
CA LYS A 99 -5.92 21.42 -5.18
C LYS A 99 -6.78 22.61 -4.79
#